data_AF-A0A3D0CEQ3-F1
#
_entry.id   AF-A0A3D0CEQ3-F1
#
_cell.length_a   1.000
_cell.length_b   1.000
_cell.length_c   1.000
_cell.angle_alpha   90.00
_cell.angle_beta   90.00
_cell.angle_gamma   90.00
#
_symmetry.space_group_name_H-M   'P 1'
#
loop_
_entity.id
_entity.type
_entity.pdbx_description
1 polymer ?
#
loop_
_entity_poly.entity_id
_entity_poly.type
_entity_poly.pdbx_seq_one_letter_code
_entity_poly.pdbx_strand_id
1 'polypeptide(L)'
;MKKYITTASLLMLSLVTSAAFAKVSPQEAAKLGNSLTPLGAEMAANAAGTIPAWTGGLTSKNSTKSKDSGRPENPFTQDKPLFEITRANFNEYKENLSAGQIAMFEKYADYKMPVYKTRRTAAYSNDLYDVVKKNATTAELVQSGNGVENFETTIPFPIAQNGSEVIWNHITRFRGGTAKRFTTTIPVQSNGSFVPVKMNDQLVWPEFLKGGRDAKKDNNILFY
;
A
#
# COMPACT_ATOMS: atom_id res chain seq x y z
N MET A 1 33.64 25.33 -40.77
CA MET A 1 33.45 25.69 -39.35
C MET A 1 31.99 25.56 -38.89
N LYS A 2 31.00 26.16 -39.57
CA LYS A 2 29.57 26.06 -39.16
C LYS A 2 28.99 24.64 -39.08
N LYS A 3 29.41 23.70 -39.96
CA LYS A 3 28.94 22.31 -39.95
C LYS A 3 29.47 21.47 -38.77
N TYR A 4 30.64 21.80 -38.23
CA TYR A 4 31.22 21.05 -37.09
C TYR A 4 30.63 21.50 -35.75
N ILE A 5 30.13 22.75 -35.68
CA ILE A 5 29.46 23.30 -34.50
C ILE A 5 28.09 22.64 -34.34
N THR A 6 27.32 22.44 -35.42
CA THR A 6 26.01 21.77 -35.36
C THR A 6 26.10 20.28 -35.00
N THR A 7 27.11 19.54 -35.46
CA THR A 7 27.30 18.13 -35.06
C THR A 7 27.72 17.99 -33.61
N ALA A 8 28.54 18.92 -33.09
CA ALA A 8 28.92 18.94 -31.67
C ALA A 8 27.73 19.30 -30.75
N SER A 9 26.83 20.18 -31.19
CA SER A 9 25.61 20.52 -30.45
C SER A 9 24.60 19.36 -30.38
N LEU A 10 24.47 18.56 -31.44
CA LEU A 10 23.63 17.35 -31.44
C LEU A 10 24.19 16.23 -30.55
N LEU A 11 25.53 16.10 -30.48
CA LEU A 11 26.18 15.14 -29.59
C LEU A 11 26.05 15.53 -28.11
N MET A 12 26.13 16.83 -27.78
CA MET A 12 25.88 17.31 -26.41
C MET A 12 24.42 17.15 -25.97
N LEU A 13 23.45 17.23 -26.88
CA LEU A 13 22.03 17.00 -26.53
C LEU A 13 21.73 15.50 -26.28
N SER A 14 22.49 14.59 -26.91
CA SER A 14 22.35 13.15 -26.69
C SER A 14 22.90 12.66 -25.34
N LEU A 15 23.77 13.45 -24.70
CA LEU A 15 24.35 13.17 -23.38
C LEU A 15 23.40 13.49 -22.20
N VAL A 16 22.21 14.06 -22.46
CA VAL A 16 21.19 14.35 -21.42
C VAL A 16 20.27 13.15 -21.15
N THR A 17 20.47 12.02 -21.84
CA THR A 17 19.74 10.77 -21.56
C THR A 17 20.39 9.96 -20.43
N SER A 18 20.82 10.63 -19.37
CA SER A 18 21.01 9.95 -18.09
C SER A 18 19.64 9.59 -17.53
N ALA A 19 19.21 8.35 -17.77
CA ALA A 19 18.20 7.67 -16.98
C ALA A 19 18.73 7.48 -15.55
N ALA A 20 18.89 8.58 -14.83
CA ALA A 20 19.11 8.59 -13.41
C ALA A 20 17.77 8.27 -12.77
N PHE A 21 17.55 7.01 -12.41
CA PHE A 21 16.55 6.60 -11.42
C PHE A 21 16.98 7.12 -10.04
N ALA A 22 17.13 8.45 -9.94
CA ALA A 22 17.59 9.11 -8.73
C ALA A 22 16.47 9.05 -7.70
N LYS A 23 16.81 8.61 -6.48
CA LYS A 23 16.01 8.84 -5.28
C LYS A 23 15.49 10.27 -5.22
N VAL A 24 14.34 10.46 -4.59
CA VAL A 24 13.74 11.81 -4.54
C VAL A 24 14.65 12.77 -3.77
N SER A 25 14.65 14.03 -4.17
CA SER A 25 15.46 15.04 -3.50
C SER A 25 15.00 15.24 -2.05
N PRO A 26 15.87 15.75 -1.16
CA PRO A 26 15.46 16.13 0.19
C PRO A 26 14.25 17.09 0.21
N GLN A 27 14.13 17.95 -0.80
CA GLN A 27 13.02 18.89 -0.96
C GLN A 27 11.71 18.16 -1.30
N GLU A 28 11.75 17.16 -2.17
CA GLU A 28 10.59 16.30 -2.46
C GLU A 28 10.21 15.47 -1.23
N ALA A 29 11.19 14.86 -0.55
CA ALA A 29 10.96 14.11 0.67
C ALA A 29 10.38 14.97 1.82
N ALA A 30 10.65 16.28 1.82
CA ALA A 30 10.06 17.22 2.78
C ALA A 30 8.54 17.41 2.63
N LYS A 31 7.95 16.97 1.50
CA LYS A 31 6.49 16.92 1.34
C LYS A 31 5.84 15.87 2.25
N LEU A 32 6.57 14.81 2.64
CA LEU A 32 6.09 13.76 3.54
C LEU A 32 5.90 14.32 4.95
N GLY A 33 4.67 14.19 5.46
CA GLY A 33 4.22 14.78 6.72
C GLY A 33 3.74 16.22 6.60
N ASN A 34 3.74 16.81 5.39
CA ASN A 34 3.22 18.15 5.12
C ASN A 34 2.10 18.10 4.08
N SER A 35 2.39 18.28 2.78
CA SER A 35 1.37 18.14 1.73
C SER A 35 1.00 16.68 1.44
N LEU A 36 1.93 15.75 1.70
CA LEU A 36 1.71 14.32 1.63
C LEU A 36 1.63 13.73 3.02
N THR A 37 0.79 12.72 3.22
CA THR A 37 0.86 11.84 4.38
C THR A 37 2.26 11.26 4.54
N PRO A 38 2.64 10.78 5.74
CA PRO A 38 3.95 10.15 5.93
C PRO A 38 4.23 8.96 4.99
N LEU A 39 3.19 8.37 4.40
CA LEU A 39 3.29 7.26 3.45
C LEU A 39 3.16 7.71 1.98
N GLY A 40 3.13 9.02 1.70
CA GLY A 40 3.19 9.56 0.34
C GLY A 40 1.85 9.80 -0.37
N ALA A 41 0.71 9.45 0.25
CA ALA A 41 -0.60 9.81 -0.29
C ALA A 41 -0.92 11.30 -0.06
N GLU A 42 -1.75 11.91 -0.90
CA GLU A 42 -2.27 13.28 -0.73
C GLU A 42 -2.85 13.49 0.67
N MET A 43 -2.45 14.55 1.40
CA MET A 43 -2.97 14.79 2.75
C MET A 43 -4.34 15.46 2.74
N ALA A 44 -4.60 16.34 1.76
CA ALA A 44 -5.79 17.17 1.70
C ALA A 44 -7.09 16.35 1.47
N ALA A 45 -8.22 17.00 1.74
CA ALA A 45 -9.52 16.54 1.30
C ALA A 45 -9.65 16.67 -0.22
N ASN A 46 -10.51 15.88 -0.85
CA ASN A 46 -10.80 16.10 -2.27
C ASN A 46 -11.72 17.31 -2.47
N ALA A 47 -11.65 17.92 -3.65
CA ALA A 47 -12.46 19.10 -3.99
C ALA A 47 -13.98 18.85 -3.91
N ALA A 48 -14.42 17.60 -4.14
CA ALA A 48 -15.83 17.22 -4.06
C ALA A 48 -16.37 17.05 -2.63
N GLY A 49 -15.51 17.12 -1.59
CA GLY A 49 -15.91 16.96 -0.18
C GLY A 49 -16.33 15.54 0.23
N THR A 50 -16.16 14.55 -0.65
CA THR A 50 -16.51 13.14 -0.39
C THR A 50 -15.39 12.33 0.28
N ILE A 51 -14.16 12.84 0.24
CA ILE A 51 -12.97 12.25 0.87
C ILE A 51 -12.40 13.30 1.83
N PRO A 52 -12.40 13.07 3.16
CA PRO A 52 -11.87 14.02 4.12
C PRO A 52 -10.33 14.09 4.04
N ALA A 53 -9.75 15.15 4.60
CA ALA A 53 -8.31 15.22 4.82
C ALA A 53 -7.85 14.09 5.78
N TRP A 54 -6.61 13.63 5.62
CA TRP A 54 -6.02 12.69 6.56
C TRP A 54 -5.48 13.44 7.78
N THR A 55 -5.91 13.02 8.97
CA THR A 55 -5.59 13.70 10.24
C THR A 55 -4.89 12.77 11.23
N GLY A 56 -4.06 11.83 10.76
CA GLY A 56 -3.32 10.90 11.63
C GLY A 56 -3.82 9.45 11.68
N GLY A 57 -5.05 9.19 11.21
CA GLY A 57 -5.66 7.84 11.20
C GLY A 57 -5.94 7.25 12.59
N LEU A 58 -6.19 5.93 12.64
CA LEU A 58 -6.50 5.19 13.86
C LEU A 58 -5.28 4.39 14.36
N THR A 59 -5.06 4.44 15.67
CA THR A 59 -3.97 3.81 16.41
C THR A 59 -4.51 3.14 17.67
N SER A 60 -3.70 2.32 18.34
CA SER A 60 -4.07 1.74 19.63
C SER A 60 -4.32 2.78 20.74
N LYS A 61 -3.88 4.03 20.56
CA LYS A 61 -4.05 5.12 21.54
C LYS A 61 -5.36 5.90 21.39
N ASN A 62 -5.96 5.90 20.20
CA ASN A 62 -7.17 6.67 19.88
C ASN A 62 -8.30 5.80 19.32
N SER A 63 -8.20 4.48 19.46
CA SER A 63 -9.26 3.54 19.10
C SER A 63 -9.67 2.68 20.29
N THR A 64 -10.92 2.23 20.27
CA THR A 64 -11.44 1.31 21.27
C THR A 64 -10.77 -0.05 21.10
N LYS A 65 -10.16 -0.56 22.17
CA LYS A 65 -9.63 -1.92 22.19
C LYS A 65 -10.80 -2.90 22.04
N SER A 66 -10.67 -3.84 21.11
CA SER A 66 -11.67 -4.88 20.92
C SER A 66 -11.78 -5.80 22.12
N LYS A 67 -13.01 -6.23 22.41
CA LYS A 67 -13.29 -7.31 23.35
C LYS A 67 -12.88 -8.68 22.78
N ASP A 68 -12.87 -8.80 21.45
CA ASP A 68 -12.41 -9.99 20.72
C ASP A 68 -10.93 -9.80 20.31
N SER A 69 -10.05 -10.69 20.76
CA SER A 69 -8.63 -10.63 20.42
C SER A 69 -8.34 -10.96 18.95
N GLY A 70 -9.28 -11.59 18.23
CA GLY A 70 -9.16 -11.97 16.82
C GLY A 70 -9.70 -10.94 15.83
N ARG A 71 -10.43 -9.90 16.29
CA ARG A 71 -11.09 -8.92 15.41
C ARG A 71 -11.01 -7.51 15.99
N PRO A 72 -10.71 -6.46 15.19
CA PRO A 72 -10.82 -5.07 15.65
C PRO A 72 -12.27 -4.68 16.02
N GLU A 73 -12.42 -3.81 17.01
CA GLU A 73 -13.72 -3.22 17.36
C GLU A 73 -14.21 -2.31 16.23
N ASN A 74 -15.52 -2.14 16.08
CA ASN A 74 -16.05 -1.14 15.14
C ASN A 74 -15.79 0.29 15.69
N PRO A 75 -14.91 1.11 15.07
CA PRO A 75 -14.63 2.45 15.56
C PRO A 75 -15.75 3.47 15.23
N PHE A 76 -16.70 3.12 14.35
CA PHE A 76 -17.75 4.01 13.86
C PHE A 76 -19.13 3.39 14.08
N THR A 77 -19.48 3.10 15.33
CA THR A 77 -20.76 2.48 15.70
C THR A 77 -21.99 3.32 15.34
N GLN A 78 -21.80 4.62 15.13
CA GLN A 78 -22.84 5.58 14.78
C GLN A 78 -22.98 5.79 13.26
N ASP A 79 -22.10 5.21 12.43
CA ASP A 79 -22.16 5.41 10.99
C ASP A 79 -23.42 4.74 10.40
N LYS A 80 -24.16 5.51 9.62
CA LYS A 80 -25.34 5.07 8.87
C LYS A 80 -25.03 5.14 7.37
N PRO A 81 -25.66 4.28 6.55
CA PRO A 81 -25.58 4.42 5.10
C PRO A 81 -26.06 5.81 4.68
N LEU A 82 -25.34 6.44 3.77
CA LEU A 82 -25.76 7.66 3.08
C LEU A 82 -26.90 7.34 2.11
N PHE A 83 -26.78 6.21 1.42
CA PHE A 83 -27.79 5.62 0.55
C PHE A 83 -27.46 4.14 0.34
N GLU A 84 -28.34 3.42 -0.34
CA GLU A 84 -28.16 2.02 -0.68
C GLU A 84 -28.32 1.82 -2.19
N ILE A 85 -27.35 1.13 -2.79
CA ILE A 85 -27.49 0.64 -4.16
C ILE A 85 -28.12 -0.75 -4.08
N THR A 86 -29.16 -0.96 -4.87
CA THR A 86 -30.00 -2.16 -4.92
C THR A 86 -30.17 -2.59 -6.37
N ARG A 87 -30.78 -3.75 -6.58
CA ARG A 87 -31.18 -4.18 -7.93
C ARG A 87 -32.07 -3.15 -8.65
N ALA A 88 -32.88 -2.37 -7.93
CA ALA A 88 -33.82 -1.43 -8.53
C ALA A 88 -33.12 -0.18 -9.11
N ASN A 89 -31.99 0.25 -8.54
CA ASN A 89 -31.35 1.53 -8.88
C ASN A 89 -29.87 1.41 -9.29
N PHE A 90 -29.25 0.21 -9.32
CA PHE A 90 -27.83 0.09 -9.70
C PHE A 90 -27.52 0.63 -11.10
N ASN A 91 -28.53 0.67 -11.99
CA ASN A 91 -28.39 1.27 -13.32
C ASN A 91 -27.98 2.75 -13.27
N GLU A 92 -28.41 3.49 -12.23
CA GLU A 92 -28.06 4.90 -12.00
C GLU A 92 -26.59 5.08 -11.59
N TYR A 93 -25.95 4.01 -11.10
CA TYR A 93 -24.58 4.02 -10.56
C TYR A 93 -23.61 3.16 -11.39
N LYS A 94 -23.96 2.78 -12.62
CA LYS A 94 -23.15 1.86 -13.45
C LYS A 94 -21.69 2.31 -13.60
N GLU A 95 -21.46 3.60 -13.80
CA GLU A 95 -20.11 4.17 -13.92
C GLU A 95 -19.27 4.07 -12.63
N ASN A 96 -19.90 3.78 -11.49
CA ASN A 96 -19.24 3.58 -10.21
C ASN A 96 -19.05 2.09 -9.86
N LEU A 97 -19.58 1.18 -10.68
CA LEU A 97 -19.61 -0.25 -10.38
C LEU A 97 -18.75 -1.03 -11.38
N SER A 98 -17.95 -1.96 -10.87
CA SER A 98 -17.26 -2.94 -11.71
C SER A 98 -18.26 -3.94 -12.31
N ALA A 99 -17.88 -4.59 -13.41
CA ALA A 99 -18.68 -5.65 -14.04
C ALA A 99 -19.08 -6.75 -13.05
N GLY A 100 -18.19 -7.11 -12.11
CA GLY A 100 -18.47 -8.08 -11.07
C GLY A 100 -19.55 -7.61 -10.08
N GLN A 101 -19.53 -6.33 -9.68
CA GLN A 101 -20.57 -5.77 -8.80
C GLN A 101 -21.92 -5.66 -9.51
N ILE A 102 -21.94 -5.29 -10.80
CA ILE A 102 -23.16 -5.30 -11.62
C ILE A 102 -23.75 -6.71 -11.69
N ALA A 103 -22.92 -7.71 -11.98
CA ALA A 103 -23.35 -9.11 -12.01
C ALA A 103 -23.92 -9.60 -10.67
N MET A 104 -23.43 -9.09 -9.53
CA MET A 104 -24.01 -9.41 -8.22
C MET A 104 -25.46 -8.91 -8.09
N PHE A 105 -25.76 -7.67 -8.54
CA PHE A 105 -27.13 -7.14 -8.53
C PHE A 105 -28.05 -7.87 -9.52
N GLU A 106 -27.53 -8.30 -10.67
CA GLU A 106 -28.28 -9.06 -11.69
C GLU A 106 -28.55 -10.50 -11.27
N LYS A 107 -27.66 -11.12 -10.49
CA LYS A 107 -27.80 -12.50 -10.04
C LYS A 107 -28.63 -12.65 -8.76
N TYR A 108 -28.48 -11.74 -7.81
CA TYR A 108 -29.10 -11.86 -6.49
C TYR A 108 -30.11 -10.73 -6.25
N ALA A 109 -31.38 -11.10 -6.13
CA ALA A 109 -32.49 -10.13 -6.02
C ALA A 109 -32.46 -9.31 -4.72
N ASP A 110 -31.87 -9.88 -3.66
CA ASP A 110 -31.75 -9.30 -2.32
C ASP A 110 -30.39 -8.63 -2.07
N TYR A 111 -29.46 -8.66 -3.04
CA TYR A 111 -28.16 -8.02 -2.88
C TYR A 111 -28.30 -6.50 -2.80
N LYS A 112 -27.65 -5.95 -1.78
CA LYS A 112 -27.64 -4.54 -1.41
C LYS A 112 -26.23 -4.09 -1.13
N MET A 113 -25.89 -2.88 -1.55
CA MET A 113 -24.62 -2.22 -1.27
C MET A 113 -24.88 -0.90 -0.54
N PRO A 114 -24.85 -0.91 0.80
CA PRO A 114 -24.93 0.32 1.58
C PRO A 114 -23.66 1.14 1.37
N VAL A 115 -23.82 2.41 1.02
CA VAL A 115 -22.71 3.35 0.80
C VAL A 115 -22.55 4.22 2.04
N TYR A 116 -21.36 4.27 2.61
CA TYR A 116 -21.06 5.03 3.83
C TYR A 116 -20.14 6.22 3.54
N LYS A 117 -20.04 7.13 4.51
CA LYS A 117 -19.09 8.24 4.46
C LYS A 117 -17.65 7.72 4.46
N THR A 118 -16.81 8.26 3.58
CA THR A 118 -15.39 7.95 3.54
C THR A 118 -14.70 8.34 4.85
N ARG A 119 -13.89 7.42 5.40
CA ARG A 119 -13.01 7.66 6.55
C ARG A 119 -11.58 7.32 6.16
N ARG A 120 -10.63 8.22 6.41
CA ARG A 120 -9.19 7.96 6.16
C ARG A 120 -8.52 7.52 7.46
N THR A 121 -8.63 6.23 7.78
CA THR A 121 -8.20 5.65 9.07
C THR A 121 -6.87 4.94 9.04
N ALA A 122 -6.31 4.65 7.86
CA ALA A 122 -5.04 3.97 7.75
C ALA A 122 -3.92 4.81 8.40
N ALA A 123 -3.14 4.16 9.26
CA ALA A 123 -1.98 4.73 9.94
C ALA A 123 -0.95 3.63 10.21
N TYR A 124 0.33 4.00 10.21
CA TYR A 124 1.41 3.19 10.75
C TYR A 124 1.80 3.71 12.14
N SER A 125 2.65 2.95 12.83
CA SER A 125 3.30 3.43 14.05
C SER A 125 4.27 4.58 13.71
N ASN A 126 4.38 5.58 14.60
CA ASN A 126 5.10 6.81 14.32
C ASN A 126 6.58 6.60 14.03
N ASP A 127 7.21 5.61 14.67
CA ASP A 127 8.60 5.21 14.45
C ASP A 127 8.88 4.79 13.00
N LEU A 128 7.88 4.23 12.31
CA LEU A 128 8.03 3.85 10.91
C LEU A 128 7.97 5.05 9.96
N TYR A 129 7.37 6.18 10.36
CA TYR A 129 7.28 7.34 9.47
C TYR A 129 8.66 7.97 9.20
N ASP A 130 9.53 8.00 10.20
CA ASP A 130 10.90 8.49 10.01
C ASP A 130 11.71 7.55 9.11
N VAL A 131 11.50 6.23 9.24
CA VAL A 131 12.08 5.21 8.36
C VAL A 131 11.64 5.41 6.91
N VAL A 132 10.33 5.58 6.68
CA VAL A 132 9.77 5.82 5.34
C VAL A 132 10.31 7.12 4.75
N LYS A 133 10.40 8.19 5.54
CA LYS A 133 10.97 9.47 5.09
C LYS A 133 12.44 9.34 4.72
N LYS A 134 13.23 8.59 5.48
CA LYS A 134 14.63 8.29 5.16
C LYS A 134 14.74 7.52 3.85
N ASN A 135 13.97 6.45 3.70
CA ASN A 135 13.92 5.61 2.51
C ASN A 135 13.68 6.42 1.24
N ALA A 136 12.82 7.44 1.28
CA ALA A 136 12.56 8.32 0.13
C ALA A 136 13.84 8.89 -0.51
N THR A 137 14.88 9.13 0.31
CA THR A 137 16.15 9.73 -0.13
C THR A 137 17.31 8.73 -0.20
N THR A 138 17.10 7.47 0.21
CA THR A 138 18.17 6.46 0.28
C THR A 138 17.91 5.26 -0.61
N ALA A 139 16.66 4.79 -0.70
CA ALA A 139 16.33 3.54 -1.38
C ALA A 139 16.51 3.68 -2.89
N GLU A 140 17.04 2.62 -3.51
CA GLU A 140 17.35 2.58 -4.94
C GLU A 140 16.89 1.25 -5.54
N LEU A 141 16.27 1.30 -6.72
CA LEU A 141 15.99 0.10 -7.50
C LEU A 141 17.29 -0.44 -8.10
N VAL A 142 17.50 -1.75 -7.99
CA VAL A 142 18.64 -2.44 -8.59
C VAL A 142 18.19 -3.55 -9.53
N GLN A 143 19.11 -4.08 -10.33
CA GLN A 143 18.85 -5.21 -11.25
C GLN A 143 17.62 -4.99 -12.14
N SER A 144 17.51 -3.79 -12.72
CA SER A 144 16.37 -3.38 -13.56
C SER A 144 15.01 -3.43 -12.85
N GLY A 145 14.99 -3.19 -11.54
CA GLY A 145 13.77 -3.17 -10.72
C GLY A 145 13.42 -4.49 -10.05
N ASN A 146 14.28 -5.52 -10.17
CA ASN A 146 14.09 -6.81 -9.50
C ASN A 146 14.67 -6.86 -8.07
N GLY A 147 15.24 -5.75 -7.59
CA GLY A 147 15.69 -5.62 -6.21
C GLY A 147 15.63 -4.17 -5.72
N VAL A 148 15.82 -4.02 -4.42
CA VAL A 148 15.94 -2.72 -3.73
C VAL A 148 17.17 -2.76 -2.83
N GLU A 149 17.98 -1.71 -2.88
CA GLU A 149 19.10 -1.47 -1.96
C GLU A 149 18.88 -0.20 -1.14
N ASN A 150 19.69 -0.02 -0.08
CA ASN A 150 19.69 1.17 0.79
C ASN A 150 18.30 1.50 1.39
N PHE A 151 17.56 0.43 1.71
CA PHE A 151 16.19 0.44 2.19
C PHE A 151 16.11 -0.14 3.61
N GLU A 152 15.28 0.47 4.45
CA GLU A 152 14.99 0.03 5.81
C GLU A 152 13.53 -0.35 5.98
N THR A 153 13.27 -1.53 6.55
CA THR A 153 12.00 -2.05 7.10
C THR A 153 10.75 -2.02 6.20
N THR A 154 10.26 -0.85 5.77
CA THR A 154 8.98 -0.70 5.06
C THR A 154 8.94 0.48 4.10
N ILE A 155 8.21 0.34 2.99
CA ILE A 155 7.95 1.39 1.96
C ILE A 155 9.23 2.11 1.51
N PRO A 156 9.98 1.57 0.51
CA PRO A 156 11.18 2.20 -0.02
C PRO A 156 10.92 3.51 -0.77
N PHE A 157 9.81 3.61 -1.49
CA PHE A 157 9.56 4.70 -2.43
C PHE A 157 8.24 5.40 -2.12
N PRO A 158 8.10 6.11 -0.98
CA PRO A 158 6.83 6.75 -0.62
C PRO A 158 6.34 7.76 -1.67
N ILE A 159 7.26 8.37 -2.45
CA ILE A 159 6.93 9.20 -3.61
C ILE A 159 7.35 8.43 -4.87
N ALA A 160 6.60 7.39 -5.19
CA ALA A 160 6.93 6.48 -6.30
C ALA A 160 6.83 7.19 -7.66
N GLN A 161 7.86 7.04 -8.49
CA GLN A 161 7.99 7.65 -9.83
C GLN A 161 7.62 6.69 -10.96
N ASN A 162 7.50 5.38 -10.68
CA ASN A 162 7.17 4.36 -11.66
C ASN A 162 6.46 3.15 -11.03
N GLY A 163 5.93 2.26 -11.87
CA GLY A 163 5.18 1.08 -11.44
C GLY A 163 6.00 0.08 -10.62
N SER A 164 7.29 -0.08 -10.90
CA SER A 164 8.16 -0.99 -10.14
C SER A 164 8.31 -0.53 -8.69
N GLU A 165 8.46 0.78 -8.46
CA GLU A 165 8.50 1.35 -7.12
C GLU A 165 7.19 1.15 -6.34
N VAL A 166 6.03 1.27 -7.03
CA VAL A 166 4.73 0.95 -6.44
C VAL A 166 4.63 -0.52 -6.04
N ILE A 167 5.12 -1.42 -6.89
CA ILE A 167 5.17 -2.86 -6.59
C ILE A 167 6.07 -3.12 -5.38
N TRP A 168 7.24 -2.49 -5.29
CA TRP A 168 8.14 -2.65 -4.15
C TRP A 168 7.56 -2.12 -2.85
N ASN A 169 6.84 -1.00 -2.88
CA ASN A 169 6.08 -0.53 -1.72
C ASN A 169 5.04 -1.56 -1.27
N HIS A 170 4.34 -2.20 -2.22
CA HIS A 170 3.43 -3.28 -1.88
C HIS A 170 4.18 -4.46 -1.25
N ILE A 171 5.26 -4.96 -1.88
CA ILE A 171 6.03 -6.12 -1.40
C ILE A 171 6.52 -5.90 0.03
N THR A 172 7.09 -4.72 0.31
CA THR A 172 7.76 -4.38 1.58
C THR A 172 6.86 -3.69 2.60
N ARG A 173 5.56 -3.55 2.34
CA ARG A 173 4.61 -2.94 3.29
C ARG A 173 4.71 -3.57 4.68
N PHE A 174 4.59 -2.74 5.70
CA PHE A 174 4.61 -3.18 7.09
C PHE A 174 3.44 -4.13 7.37
N ARG A 175 3.75 -5.26 8.01
CA ARG A 175 2.80 -6.33 8.34
C ARG A 175 2.85 -6.71 9.83
N GLY A 176 3.46 -5.88 10.66
CA GLY A 176 3.81 -6.22 12.05
C GLY A 176 5.20 -6.86 12.13
N GLY A 177 5.61 -7.24 13.34
CA GLY A 177 6.94 -7.80 13.57
C GLY A 177 7.06 -9.30 13.25
N THR A 178 6.05 -10.07 13.67
CA THR A 178 5.94 -11.50 13.39
C THR A 178 4.53 -11.80 12.92
N ALA A 179 4.39 -12.78 12.04
CA ALA A 179 3.10 -13.26 11.59
C ALA A 179 3.01 -14.77 11.83
N LYS A 180 1.86 -15.22 12.33
CA LYS A 180 1.48 -16.63 12.34
C LYS A 180 0.21 -16.78 11.52
N ARG A 181 0.28 -17.52 10.43
CA ARG A 181 -0.84 -17.70 9.52
C ARG A 181 -1.37 -19.12 9.66
N PHE A 182 -2.63 -19.23 10.05
CA PHE A 182 -3.37 -20.49 9.98
C PHE A 182 -4.23 -20.46 8.73
N THR A 183 -3.99 -21.40 7.81
CA THR A 183 -4.78 -21.51 6.57
C THR A 183 -5.45 -22.88 6.55
N THR A 184 -6.74 -22.90 6.22
CA THR A 184 -7.45 -24.15 5.91
C THR A 184 -7.97 -24.04 4.49
N THR A 185 -7.37 -24.80 3.57
CA THR A 185 -7.85 -24.90 2.20
C THR A 185 -8.86 -26.05 2.14
N ILE A 186 -10.03 -25.80 1.56
CA ILE A 186 -11.11 -26.78 1.40
C ILE A 186 -11.36 -26.98 -0.10
N PRO A 187 -10.51 -27.75 -0.81
CA PRO A 187 -10.78 -28.13 -2.19
C PRO A 187 -12.01 -29.05 -2.22
N VAL A 188 -13.05 -28.61 -2.92
CA VAL A 188 -14.30 -29.37 -3.10
C VAL A 188 -14.25 -30.09 -4.44
N GLN A 189 -14.48 -31.41 -4.42
CA GLN A 189 -14.58 -32.24 -5.61
C GLN A 189 -15.96 -32.10 -6.28
N SER A 190 -16.08 -32.55 -7.53
CA SER A 190 -17.34 -32.45 -8.30
C SER A 190 -18.53 -33.16 -7.64
N ASN A 191 -18.29 -34.19 -6.81
CA ASN A 191 -19.31 -34.90 -6.04
C ASN A 191 -19.63 -34.24 -4.68
N GLY A 192 -19.10 -33.05 -4.39
CA GLY A 192 -19.31 -32.32 -3.14
C GLY A 192 -18.44 -32.79 -1.96
N SER A 193 -17.66 -33.86 -2.10
CA SER A 193 -16.70 -34.27 -1.07
C SER A 193 -15.50 -33.33 -1.01
N PHE A 194 -14.85 -33.21 0.15
CA PHE A 194 -13.69 -32.33 0.33
C PHE A 194 -12.67 -32.93 1.30
N VAL A 195 -11.42 -32.51 1.18
CA VAL A 195 -10.34 -32.84 2.13
C VAL A 195 -9.73 -31.55 2.66
N PRO A 196 -9.93 -31.20 3.95
CA PRO A 196 -9.33 -30.00 4.52
C PRO A 196 -7.81 -30.12 4.60
N VAL A 197 -7.09 -29.15 4.05
CA VAL A 197 -5.64 -29.02 4.22
C VAL A 197 -5.37 -27.87 5.18
N LYS A 198 -4.85 -28.21 6.37
CA LYS A 198 -4.49 -27.23 7.41
C LYS A 198 -2.99 -26.91 7.31
N MET A 199 -2.67 -25.63 7.20
CA MET A 199 -1.30 -25.12 7.17
C MET A 199 -1.11 -24.11 8.31
N ASN A 200 0.10 -24.11 8.88
CA ASN A 200 0.51 -23.16 9.90
C ASN A 200 1.89 -22.62 9.52
N ASP A 201 1.93 -21.36 9.07
CA ASP A 201 3.15 -20.70 8.65
C ASP A 201 3.55 -19.67 9.70
N GLN A 202 4.84 -19.57 9.97
CA GLN A 202 5.42 -18.53 10.80
C GLN A 202 6.33 -17.68 9.94
N LEU A 203 6.17 -16.36 10.02
CA LEU A 203 7.01 -15.40 9.33
C LEU A 203 7.59 -14.41 10.32
N VAL A 204 8.85 -14.03 10.14
CA VAL A 204 9.49 -12.96 10.89
C VAL A 204 10.40 -12.15 9.97
N TRP A 205 10.27 -10.82 10.00
CA TRP A 205 11.24 -9.95 9.34
C TRP A 205 12.51 -9.86 10.20
N PRO A 206 13.71 -9.86 9.60
CA PRO A 206 14.97 -9.87 10.35
C PRO A 206 15.07 -8.82 11.46
N GLU A 207 14.52 -7.62 11.22
CA GLU A 207 14.51 -6.50 12.18
C GLU A 207 13.79 -6.81 13.50
N PHE A 208 12.89 -7.79 13.52
CA PHE A 208 12.10 -8.17 14.69
C PHE A 208 12.50 -9.50 15.33
N LEU A 209 13.64 -10.07 14.91
CA LEU A 209 14.24 -11.20 15.62
C LEU A 209 14.68 -10.75 17.03
N LYS A 210 14.64 -11.66 18.01
CA LYS A 210 15.07 -11.37 19.40
C LYS A 210 16.52 -10.88 19.48
N GLY A 211 17.37 -11.30 18.54
CA GLY A 211 18.76 -10.85 18.42
C GLY A 211 18.95 -9.61 17.54
N GLY A 212 17.87 -9.06 16.97
CA GLY A 212 17.93 -8.08 15.89
C GLY A 212 18.46 -8.68 14.58
N ARG A 213 18.61 -7.81 13.58
CA ARG A 213 19.20 -8.18 12.28
C ARG A 213 20.70 -8.44 12.40
N ASP A 214 21.17 -9.54 11.82
CA ASP A 214 22.58 -9.81 11.53
C ASP A 214 22.91 -9.34 10.11
N ALA A 215 23.79 -8.33 10.00
CA ALA A 215 24.12 -7.70 8.73
C ALA A 215 24.71 -8.65 7.68
N LYS A 216 25.32 -9.78 8.09
CA LYS A 216 25.89 -10.76 7.16
C LYS A 216 24.90 -11.86 6.82
N LYS A 217 24.22 -12.43 7.82
CA LYS A 217 23.31 -13.57 7.62
C LYS A 217 22.00 -13.16 6.96
N ASP A 218 21.53 -11.95 7.23
CA ASP A 218 20.23 -11.45 6.76
C ASP A 218 20.35 -10.53 5.53
N ASN A 219 21.52 -10.46 4.88
CA ASN A 219 21.79 -9.45 3.85
C ASN A 219 20.89 -9.57 2.61
N ASN A 220 20.35 -10.76 2.32
CA ASN A 220 19.45 -11.04 1.21
C ASN A 220 18.18 -11.77 1.66
N ILE A 221 17.81 -11.63 2.93
CA ILE A 221 16.61 -12.26 3.50
C ILE A 221 15.58 -11.16 3.79
N LEU A 222 14.43 -11.24 3.14
CA LEU A 222 13.34 -10.29 3.37
C LEU A 222 12.48 -10.69 4.58
N PHE A 223 12.21 -11.99 4.74
CA PHE A 223 11.58 -12.60 5.89
C PHE A 223 11.98 -14.08 5.94
N TYR A 224 12.00 -14.64 7.14
CA TYR A 224 12.08 -16.09 7.38
C TYR A 224 10.70 -16.72 7.34
#